data_AF-A0A1F5I015-F1
#
_entry.id   AF-A0A1F5I015-F1
#
_cell.length_a   1.000
_cell.length_b   1.000
_cell.length_c   1.000
_cell.angle_alpha   90.00
_cell.angle_beta   90.00
_cell.angle_gamma   90.00
#
_symmetry.space_group_name_H-M   'P 1'
#
loop_
_entity.id
_entity.type
_entity.pdbx_description
1 polymer ?
#
loop_
_entity_poly.entity_id
_entity_poly.type
_entity_poly.pdbx_seq_one_letter_code
_entity_poly.pdbx_strand_id
1 'polypeptide(L)'
;MSVDIKERIDIRKLVVDAPEKPPYAYFDPERDITENDWQQMHAAVTNLYIDRFDYPNLLRLSQLLANMRKINPKRDLSITEKYLEEIEENLTTELTELRVQHMQEKFAKDNWRDFAQLARNTKLIFADKIKQELVTDDDWEIMEDLFHGSKRGQYRDYLYIAMAAKILFPEKRASEMAFIDEGFEEAVKETQNYLDNRAYLDYVDCAIACKFLWPDKADEIPINDKVWVYLRNELEQARSDRNWEGFAGAVSNTLFLSAKRITLTDQGLEVEMPQIPTPLEGKIPDLPRTKKYGR
;
A
#
# COMPACT_ATOMS: atom_id res chain seq x y z
N MET A 1 69.77 14.59 11.64
CA MET A 1 68.36 15.00 11.65
C MET A 1 67.64 14.16 10.60
N SER A 2 67.10 13.01 11.00
CA SER A 2 66.32 12.14 10.11
C SER A 2 64.83 12.36 10.40
N VAL A 3 64.13 12.92 9.42
CA VAL A 3 62.67 13.04 9.43
C VAL A 3 62.12 11.69 8.94
N ASP A 4 61.67 10.86 9.87
CA ASP A 4 61.02 9.57 9.60
C ASP A 4 59.53 9.82 9.36
N ILE A 5 59.13 9.92 8.09
CA ILE A 5 57.72 9.97 7.71
C ILE A 5 57.34 8.58 7.20
N LYS A 6 56.99 7.71 8.14
CA LYS A 6 56.02 6.64 7.90
C LYS A 6 54.73 7.02 8.61
N GLU A 7 54.04 8.02 8.08
CA GLU A 7 52.61 8.18 8.37
C GLU A 7 51.92 6.92 7.85
N ARG A 8 51.59 6.02 8.78
CA ARG A 8 50.67 4.92 8.52
C ARG A 8 49.31 5.55 8.24
N ILE A 9 48.93 5.60 6.98
CA ILE A 9 47.55 5.88 6.58
C ILE A 9 46.68 4.78 7.23
N ASP A 10 45.93 5.16 8.25
CA ASP A 10 44.98 4.27 8.89
C ASP A 10 43.78 4.11 7.94
N ILE A 11 43.74 2.98 7.23
CA ILE A 11 42.71 2.67 6.23
C ILE A 11 41.31 2.66 6.88
N ARG A 12 41.21 2.49 8.20
CA ARG A 12 39.95 2.62 8.95
C ARG A 12 39.35 4.03 8.92
N LYS A 13 40.15 5.05 8.58
CA LYS A 13 39.70 6.44 8.38
C LYS A 13 39.28 6.77 6.95
N LEU A 14 39.45 5.84 6.01
CA LEU A 14 39.09 5.99 4.59
C LEU A 14 37.81 5.24 4.21
N VAL A 15 37.19 4.54 5.17
CA VAL A 15 35.82 4.08 5.02
C VAL A 15 34.95 5.32 5.19
N VAL A 16 34.51 5.89 4.07
CA VAL A 16 33.32 6.74 4.10
C VAL A 16 32.22 5.82 4.58
N ASP A 17 31.84 5.97 5.86
CA ASP A 17 30.65 5.32 6.39
C ASP A 17 29.53 5.70 5.43
N ALA A 18 29.05 4.73 4.64
CA ALA A 18 27.78 4.89 3.97
C ALA A 18 26.80 5.34 5.05
N PRO A 19 25.99 6.39 4.83
CA PRO A 19 25.12 6.89 5.88
C PRO A 19 24.36 5.70 6.44
N GLU A 20 24.54 5.44 7.74
CA GLU A 20 23.84 4.36 8.43
C GLU A 20 22.36 4.58 8.12
N LYS A 21 21.78 3.69 7.30
CA LYS A 21 20.34 3.70 7.11
C LYS A 21 19.76 3.56 8.51
N PRO A 22 18.93 4.49 8.98
CA PRO A 22 18.43 4.41 10.35
C PRO A 22 17.79 3.03 10.54
N PRO A 23 18.00 2.36 11.69
CA PRO A 23 17.47 1.02 11.97
C PRO A 23 15.93 0.97 12.01
N TYR A 24 15.27 2.09 11.68
CA TYR A 24 13.85 2.40 11.84
C TYR A 24 13.10 2.57 10.52
N ALA A 25 13.74 2.27 9.37
CA ALA A 25 13.22 2.65 8.06
C ALA A 25 12.27 1.64 7.40
N TYR A 26 12.10 0.43 7.92
CA TYR A 26 11.26 -0.59 7.30
C TYR A 26 10.36 -1.31 8.30
N PHE A 27 9.05 -1.23 8.03
CA PHE A 27 8.05 -2.10 8.63
C PHE A 27 8.21 -3.50 8.05
N ASP A 28 8.26 -4.49 8.93
CA ASP A 28 8.34 -5.90 8.59
C ASP A 28 7.06 -6.58 9.11
N PRO A 29 6.13 -6.99 8.23
CA PRO A 29 4.86 -7.57 8.67
C PRO A 29 5.03 -8.88 9.46
N GLU A 30 6.12 -9.64 9.25
CA GLU A 30 6.36 -10.88 10.00
C GLU A 30 6.84 -10.61 11.44
N ARG A 31 7.53 -9.49 11.65
CA ARG A 31 8.05 -9.07 12.96
C ARG A 31 7.07 -8.19 13.72
N ASP A 32 6.43 -7.25 13.01
CA ASP A 32 5.71 -6.11 13.60
C ASP A 32 4.21 -6.39 13.79
N ILE A 33 3.69 -7.48 13.24
CA ILE A 33 2.31 -7.95 13.43
C ILE A 33 2.34 -9.27 14.21
N THR A 34 1.76 -9.25 15.41
CA THR A 34 1.71 -10.44 16.26
C THR A 34 0.53 -11.34 15.90
N GLU A 35 0.58 -12.61 16.33
CA GLU A 35 -0.56 -13.52 16.20
C GLU A 35 -1.80 -12.99 16.95
N ASN A 36 -1.61 -12.30 18.08
CA ASN A 36 -2.70 -11.65 18.78
C ASN A 36 -3.31 -10.52 17.94
N ASP A 37 -2.53 -9.70 17.24
CA ASP A 37 -3.07 -8.66 16.35
C ASP A 37 -3.96 -9.29 15.25
N TRP A 38 -3.54 -10.43 14.70
CA TRP A 38 -4.36 -11.19 13.75
C TRP A 38 -5.67 -11.68 14.37
N GLN A 39 -5.62 -12.32 15.53
CA GLN A 39 -6.82 -12.79 16.24
C GLN A 39 -7.82 -11.66 16.50
N GLN A 40 -7.32 -10.47 16.81
CA GLN A 40 -8.16 -9.31 17.06
C GLN A 40 -8.79 -8.74 15.78
N MET A 41 -8.06 -8.73 14.65
CA MET A 41 -8.64 -8.41 13.35
C MET A 41 -9.75 -9.40 12.96
N HIS A 42 -9.55 -10.70 13.19
CA HIS A 42 -10.59 -11.72 12.96
C HIS A 42 -11.82 -11.52 13.87
N ALA A 43 -11.61 -11.14 15.13
CA ALA A 43 -12.71 -10.81 16.03
C ALA A 43 -13.50 -9.58 15.54
N ALA A 44 -12.82 -8.57 15.01
CA ALA A 44 -13.47 -7.39 14.43
C ALA A 44 -14.29 -7.72 13.18
N VAL A 45 -13.79 -8.58 12.29
CA VAL A 45 -14.56 -9.14 11.16
C VAL A 45 -15.85 -9.80 11.67
N THR A 46 -15.74 -10.63 12.71
CA THR A 46 -16.88 -11.34 13.29
C THR A 46 -17.92 -10.37 13.86
N ASN A 47 -17.49 -9.32 14.57
CA ASN A 47 -18.39 -8.33 15.15
C ASN A 47 -19.13 -7.52 14.07
N LEU A 48 -18.41 -7.05 13.04
CA LEU A 48 -19.01 -6.31 11.92
C LEU A 48 -20.03 -7.14 11.15
N TYR A 49 -19.78 -8.45 11.02
CA TYR A 49 -20.72 -9.37 10.39
C TYR A 49 -21.99 -9.58 11.24
N ILE A 50 -21.87 -9.67 12.57
CA ILE A 50 -23.02 -9.88 13.48
C ILE A 50 -23.93 -8.64 13.57
N ASP A 51 -23.37 -7.43 13.50
CA ASP A 51 -24.06 -6.16 13.77
C ASP A 51 -25.03 -5.69 12.65
N ARG A 52 -25.43 -6.60 11.75
CA ARG A 52 -26.28 -6.43 10.54
C ARG A 52 -25.53 -5.85 9.35
N PHE A 53 -25.85 -6.41 8.17
CA PHE A 53 -25.43 -5.94 6.85
C PHE A 53 -26.22 -4.68 6.44
N ASP A 54 -26.01 -3.58 7.15
CA ASP A 54 -26.30 -2.26 6.57
C ASP A 54 -25.09 -1.75 5.77
N TYR A 55 -25.32 -0.77 4.90
CA TYR A 55 -24.30 -0.25 4.01
C TYR A 55 -23.02 0.22 4.75
N PRO A 56 -23.11 1.01 5.84
CA PRO A 56 -21.92 1.43 6.59
C PRO A 56 -21.10 0.26 7.15
N ASN A 57 -21.75 -0.77 7.70
CA ASN A 57 -21.04 -1.95 8.20
C ASN A 57 -20.45 -2.77 7.07
N LEU A 58 -21.14 -2.91 5.94
CA LEU A 58 -20.64 -3.61 4.76
C LEU A 58 -19.39 -2.93 4.18
N LEU A 59 -19.39 -1.60 4.09
CA LEU A 59 -18.22 -0.84 3.62
C LEU A 59 -17.03 -1.03 4.58
N ARG A 60 -17.25 -0.92 5.90
CA ARG A 60 -16.22 -1.15 6.93
C ARG A 60 -15.67 -2.57 6.90
N LEU A 61 -16.56 -3.57 6.78
CA LEU A 61 -16.20 -4.97 6.67
C LEU A 61 -15.35 -5.22 5.42
N SER A 62 -15.79 -4.71 4.26
CA SER A 62 -15.02 -4.81 3.02
C SER A 62 -13.63 -4.18 3.15
N GLN A 63 -13.53 -3.04 3.86
CA GLN A 63 -12.29 -2.33 4.04
C GLN A 63 -11.31 -3.10 4.94
N LEU A 64 -11.81 -3.68 6.04
CA LEU A 64 -11.03 -4.53 6.93
C LEU A 64 -10.52 -5.76 6.18
N LEU A 65 -11.39 -6.50 5.50
CA LEU A 65 -11.02 -7.72 4.77
C LEU A 65 -10.04 -7.43 3.63
N ALA A 66 -10.26 -6.35 2.86
CA ALA A 66 -9.34 -5.94 1.82
C ALA A 66 -7.96 -5.57 2.38
N ASN A 67 -7.91 -4.89 3.54
CA ASN A 67 -6.63 -4.59 4.19
C ASN A 67 -5.94 -5.86 4.71
N MET A 68 -6.68 -6.80 5.30
CA MET A 68 -6.11 -8.10 5.71
C MET A 68 -5.51 -8.85 4.51
N ARG A 69 -6.19 -8.84 3.35
CA ARG A 69 -5.67 -9.41 2.10
C ARG A 69 -4.43 -8.69 1.58
N LYS A 70 -4.37 -7.36 1.67
CA LYS A 70 -3.16 -6.59 1.33
C LYS A 70 -1.97 -6.94 2.21
N ILE A 71 -2.23 -7.19 3.50
CA ILE A 71 -1.19 -7.52 4.49
C ILE A 71 -0.64 -8.92 4.24
N ASN A 72 -1.53 -9.91 4.06
CA ASN A 72 -1.13 -11.28 3.76
C ASN A 72 -2.18 -11.96 2.87
N PRO A 73 -1.97 -11.96 1.54
CA PRO A 73 -2.94 -12.51 0.59
C PRO A 73 -3.25 -13.99 0.83
N LYS A 74 -2.27 -14.75 1.35
CA LYS A 74 -2.35 -16.21 1.54
C LYS A 74 -2.86 -16.63 2.91
N ARG A 75 -2.99 -15.70 3.86
CA ARG A 75 -3.47 -16.02 5.20
C ARG A 75 -4.96 -16.29 5.15
N ASP A 76 -5.38 -17.34 5.86
CA ASP A 76 -6.79 -17.63 6.05
C ASP A 76 -7.46 -16.46 6.79
N LEU A 77 -8.59 -15.99 6.27
CA LEU A 77 -9.40 -14.95 6.91
C LEU A 77 -10.19 -15.50 8.10
N SER A 78 -10.16 -16.82 8.34
CA SER A 78 -10.89 -17.52 9.41
C SER A 78 -12.40 -17.27 9.35
N ILE A 79 -12.91 -17.12 8.13
CA ILE A 79 -14.33 -16.97 7.81
C ILE A 79 -14.77 -18.27 7.16
N THR A 80 -15.91 -18.82 7.59
CA THR A 80 -16.43 -20.05 6.97
C THR A 80 -16.79 -19.78 5.51
N GLU A 81 -16.71 -20.79 4.65
CA GLU A 81 -17.05 -20.65 3.23
C GLU A 81 -18.46 -20.08 3.04
N LYS A 82 -19.42 -20.56 3.85
CA LYS A 82 -20.79 -20.04 3.87
C LYS A 82 -20.85 -18.53 4.15
N TYR A 83 -20.07 -18.03 5.10
CA TYR A 83 -20.04 -16.61 5.42
C TYR A 83 -19.34 -15.79 4.34
N LEU A 84 -18.33 -16.35 3.68
CA LEU A 84 -17.73 -15.70 2.51
C LEU A 84 -18.73 -15.55 1.36
N GLU A 85 -19.52 -16.59 1.08
CA GLU A 85 -20.59 -16.55 0.07
C GLU A 85 -21.64 -15.47 0.41
N GLU A 86 -22.08 -15.37 1.67
CA GLU A 86 -23.02 -14.33 2.11
C GLU A 86 -22.42 -12.92 2.00
N ILE A 87 -21.13 -12.73 2.34
CA ILE A 87 -20.45 -11.45 2.18
C ILE A 87 -20.35 -11.08 0.69
N GLU A 88 -20.00 -12.04 -0.17
CA GLU A 88 -19.93 -11.85 -1.62
C GLU A 88 -21.28 -11.43 -2.21
N GLU A 89 -22.37 -12.11 -1.83
CA GLU A 89 -23.73 -11.80 -2.27
C GLU A 89 -24.15 -10.37 -1.85
N ASN A 90 -23.91 -10.00 -0.59
CA ASN A 90 -24.24 -8.67 -0.09
C ASN A 90 -23.42 -7.57 -0.76
N LEU A 91 -22.11 -7.78 -0.94
CA LEU A 91 -21.25 -6.82 -1.65
C LEU A 91 -21.66 -6.66 -3.12
N THR A 92 -22.04 -7.75 -3.79
CA THR A 92 -22.48 -7.71 -5.19
C THR A 92 -23.83 -7.02 -5.34
N THR A 93 -24.74 -7.26 -4.40
CA THR A 93 -26.05 -6.60 -4.35
C THR A 93 -25.87 -5.10 -4.16
N GLU A 94 -25.10 -4.68 -3.15
CA GLU A 94 -24.83 -3.27 -2.88
C GLU A 94 -24.14 -2.56 -4.05
N LEU A 95 -23.14 -3.19 -4.67
CA LEU A 95 -22.51 -2.65 -5.88
C LEU A 95 -23.51 -2.42 -7.02
N THR A 96 -24.46 -3.33 -7.17
CA THR A 96 -25.53 -3.20 -8.17
C THR A 96 -26.47 -2.05 -7.82
N GLU A 97 -26.85 -1.91 -6.56
CA GLU A 97 -27.70 -0.81 -6.07
C GLU A 97 -27.02 0.56 -6.24
N LEU A 98 -25.76 0.69 -5.81
CA LEU A 98 -24.95 1.89 -6.02
C LEU A 98 -24.83 2.23 -7.51
N ARG A 99 -24.59 1.24 -8.38
CA ARG A 99 -24.53 1.46 -9.83
C ARG A 99 -25.86 2.00 -10.36
N VAL A 100 -27.00 1.41 -9.96
CA VAL A 100 -28.32 1.86 -10.39
C VAL A 100 -28.59 3.29 -9.90
N GLN A 101 -28.29 3.58 -8.64
CA GLN A 101 -28.43 4.93 -8.09
C GLN A 101 -27.58 5.94 -8.88
N HIS A 102 -26.32 5.58 -9.18
CA HIS A 102 -25.41 6.44 -9.95
C HIS A 102 -25.92 6.74 -11.36
N MET A 103 -26.45 5.73 -12.05
CA MET A 103 -27.04 5.90 -13.39
C MET A 103 -28.28 6.81 -13.36
N GLN A 104 -29.05 6.80 -12.28
CA GLN A 104 -30.28 7.57 -12.15
C GLN A 104 -30.05 9.03 -11.72
N GLU A 105 -29.06 9.30 -10.87
CA GLU A 105 -28.91 10.61 -10.21
C GLU A 105 -28.06 11.65 -10.97
N LYS A 106 -27.40 11.30 -12.09
CA LYS A 106 -26.52 12.22 -12.86
C LYS A 106 -25.59 13.05 -11.95
N PHE A 107 -24.58 12.37 -11.38
CA PHE A 107 -23.36 12.92 -10.78
C PHE A 107 -23.49 13.74 -9.47
N ALA A 108 -23.35 13.03 -8.34
CA ALA A 108 -22.55 13.54 -7.23
C ALA A 108 -21.19 12.82 -7.25
N LYS A 109 -20.09 13.56 -7.38
CA LYS A 109 -18.71 13.02 -7.35
C LYS A 109 -18.45 12.13 -6.12
N ASP A 110 -19.10 12.46 -5.02
CA ASP A 110 -18.93 11.76 -3.74
C ASP A 110 -19.45 10.31 -3.77
N ASN A 111 -20.52 10.03 -4.53
CA ASN A 111 -21.12 8.69 -4.57
C ASN A 111 -20.24 7.71 -5.37
N TRP A 112 -19.50 8.18 -6.38
CA TRP A 112 -18.61 7.30 -7.14
C TRP A 112 -17.42 6.78 -6.33
N ARG A 113 -16.91 7.59 -5.39
CA ARG A 113 -15.78 7.19 -4.53
C ARG A 113 -16.11 5.92 -3.75
N ASP A 114 -17.32 5.87 -3.24
CA ASP A 114 -17.89 4.76 -2.48
C ASP A 114 -18.02 3.50 -3.34
N PHE A 115 -18.60 3.61 -4.54
CA PHE A 115 -18.66 2.48 -5.49
C PHE A 115 -17.26 1.98 -5.87
N ALA A 116 -16.34 2.87 -6.23
CA ALA A 116 -14.97 2.49 -6.58
C ALA A 116 -14.24 1.85 -5.39
N GLN A 117 -14.50 2.32 -4.16
CA GLN A 117 -13.97 1.73 -2.93
C GLN A 117 -14.48 0.30 -2.75
N LEU A 118 -15.80 0.14 -2.79
CA LEU A 118 -16.46 -1.14 -2.57
C LEU A 118 -16.04 -2.14 -3.65
N ALA A 119 -16.07 -1.74 -4.93
CA ALA A 119 -15.71 -2.60 -6.06
C ALA A 119 -14.26 -3.07 -5.96
N ARG A 120 -13.34 -2.14 -5.65
CA ARG A 120 -11.93 -2.46 -5.44
C ARG A 120 -11.74 -3.41 -4.26
N ASN A 121 -12.40 -3.15 -3.14
CA ASN A 121 -12.30 -4.00 -1.95
C ASN A 121 -12.83 -5.41 -2.25
N THR A 122 -14.00 -5.53 -2.87
CA THR A 122 -14.58 -6.80 -3.32
C THR A 122 -13.62 -7.57 -4.21
N LYS A 123 -13.01 -6.90 -5.21
CA LYS A 123 -12.01 -7.53 -6.09
C LYS A 123 -10.77 -8.02 -5.35
N LEU A 124 -10.31 -7.31 -4.32
CA LEU A 124 -9.16 -7.72 -3.52
C LEU A 124 -9.51 -8.88 -2.55
N ILE A 125 -10.74 -8.95 -2.06
CA ILE A 125 -11.19 -10.01 -1.14
C ILE A 125 -11.32 -11.35 -1.86
N PHE A 126 -11.87 -11.32 -3.08
CA PHE A 126 -12.26 -12.48 -3.88
C PHE A 126 -11.50 -12.58 -5.21
N ALA A 127 -10.22 -12.18 -5.22
CA ALA A 127 -9.39 -12.12 -6.43
C ALA A 127 -9.39 -13.43 -7.24
N ASP A 128 -9.48 -14.57 -6.55
CA ASP A 128 -9.48 -15.92 -7.11
C ASP A 128 -10.87 -16.47 -7.49
N LYS A 129 -11.96 -15.89 -6.94
CA LYS A 129 -13.34 -16.39 -7.11
C LYS A 129 -14.14 -15.62 -8.15
N ILE A 130 -13.84 -14.33 -8.34
CA ILE A 130 -14.62 -13.47 -9.23
C ILE A 130 -14.25 -13.76 -10.69
N LYS A 131 -15.06 -14.62 -11.32
CA LYS A 131 -15.05 -14.87 -12.76
C LYS A 131 -15.98 -13.93 -13.54
N GLN A 132 -16.85 -13.20 -12.84
CA GLN A 132 -17.74 -12.20 -13.43
C GLN A 132 -17.06 -10.84 -13.46
N GLU A 133 -17.33 -10.06 -14.49
CA GLU A 133 -16.95 -8.65 -14.51
C GLU A 133 -17.75 -7.92 -13.42
N LEU A 134 -17.11 -7.66 -12.26
CA LEU A 134 -17.67 -6.82 -11.19
C LEU A 134 -18.08 -5.43 -11.70
N VAL A 135 -17.42 -4.98 -12.74
CA VAL A 135 -17.48 -3.64 -13.32
C VAL A 135 -17.59 -3.74 -14.83
N THR A 136 -18.39 -2.89 -15.44
CA THR A 136 -18.70 -2.89 -16.89
C THR A 136 -17.84 -1.89 -17.66
N ASP A 137 -17.96 -1.87 -19.00
CA ASP A 137 -17.42 -0.79 -19.82
C ASP A 137 -18.04 0.57 -19.49
N ASP A 138 -19.34 0.62 -19.21
CA ASP A 138 -20.01 1.86 -18.80
C ASP A 138 -19.42 2.42 -17.48
N ASP A 139 -19.09 1.53 -16.52
CA ASP A 139 -18.42 1.94 -15.28
C ASP A 139 -17.03 2.55 -15.58
N TRP A 140 -16.33 2.02 -16.57
CA TRP A 140 -15.03 2.54 -17.02
C TRP A 140 -15.17 3.95 -17.61
N GLU A 141 -16.11 4.18 -18.52
CA GLU A 141 -16.34 5.50 -19.11
C GLU A 141 -16.62 6.56 -18.03
N ILE A 142 -17.38 6.19 -16.99
CA ILE A 142 -17.64 7.07 -15.84
C ILE A 142 -16.35 7.38 -15.06
N MET A 143 -15.48 6.39 -14.82
CA MET A 143 -14.18 6.63 -14.16
C MET A 143 -13.27 7.51 -14.99
N GLU A 144 -13.23 7.32 -16.30
CA GLU A 144 -12.43 8.12 -17.21
C GLU A 144 -12.88 9.59 -17.17
N ASP A 145 -14.18 9.84 -17.21
CA ASP A 145 -14.74 11.19 -17.06
C ASP A 145 -14.38 11.84 -15.72
N LEU A 146 -14.53 11.10 -14.62
CA LEU A 146 -14.20 11.61 -13.27
C LEU A 146 -12.70 11.84 -13.11
N PHE A 147 -11.89 10.97 -13.70
CA PHE A 147 -10.44 11.06 -13.72
C PHE A 147 -10.00 12.36 -14.43
N HIS A 148 -10.52 12.62 -15.64
CA HIS A 148 -10.25 13.86 -16.38
C HIS A 148 -10.80 15.11 -15.68
N GLY A 149 -11.93 14.99 -14.98
CA GLY A 149 -12.51 16.07 -14.19
C GLY A 149 -11.71 16.43 -12.93
N SER A 150 -11.02 15.46 -12.32
CA SER A 150 -10.35 15.61 -11.01
C SER A 150 -8.92 16.16 -11.09
N LYS A 151 -8.28 16.09 -12.26
CA LYS A 151 -6.93 16.65 -12.50
C LYS A 151 -6.85 18.17 -12.21
N ARG A 152 -7.98 18.88 -12.11
CA ARG A 152 -8.07 20.30 -11.75
C ARG A 152 -8.20 20.52 -10.23
N GLY A 153 -7.13 20.26 -9.48
CA GLY A 153 -7.02 20.67 -8.07
C GLY A 153 -7.54 19.67 -7.02
N GLN A 154 -7.93 18.45 -7.43
CA GLN A 154 -8.32 17.35 -6.53
C GLN A 154 -7.40 16.14 -6.73
N TYR A 155 -6.09 16.37 -6.55
CA TYR A 155 -5.07 15.39 -6.96
C TYR A 155 -5.15 14.06 -6.17
N ARG A 156 -5.54 14.12 -4.90
CA ARG A 156 -5.80 12.92 -4.09
C ARG A 156 -6.90 12.05 -4.69
N ASP A 157 -8.02 12.64 -5.08
CA ASP A 157 -9.14 11.91 -5.67
C ASP A 157 -8.76 11.36 -7.05
N TYR A 158 -7.99 12.13 -7.84
CA TYR A 158 -7.40 11.68 -9.09
C TYR A 158 -6.56 10.40 -8.91
N LEU A 159 -5.62 10.40 -7.95
CA LEU A 159 -4.76 9.24 -7.67
C LEU A 159 -5.56 8.04 -7.15
N TYR A 160 -6.58 8.31 -6.32
CA TYR A 160 -7.47 7.29 -5.82
C TYR A 160 -8.24 6.59 -6.94
N ILE A 161 -8.84 7.37 -7.86
CA ILE A 161 -9.57 6.84 -9.02
C ILE A 161 -8.63 6.07 -9.93
N ALA A 162 -7.44 6.59 -10.21
CA ALA A 162 -6.44 5.91 -11.04
C ALA A 162 -6.02 4.55 -10.46
N MET A 163 -5.80 4.48 -9.15
CA MET A 163 -5.48 3.23 -8.47
C MET A 163 -6.65 2.23 -8.53
N ALA A 164 -7.89 2.70 -8.30
CA ALA A 164 -9.07 1.85 -8.40
C ALA A 164 -9.25 1.32 -9.82
N ALA A 165 -9.13 2.18 -10.83
CA ALA A 165 -9.14 1.84 -12.24
C ALA A 165 -8.12 0.74 -12.59
N LYS A 166 -6.85 0.90 -12.18
CA LYS A 166 -5.79 -0.11 -12.42
C LYS A 166 -6.09 -1.46 -11.75
N ILE A 167 -6.75 -1.47 -10.59
CA ILE A 167 -7.17 -2.70 -9.92
C ILE A 167 -8.36 -3.35 -10.63
N LEU A 168 -9.36 -2.56 -10.96
CA LEU A 168 -10.63 -3.03 -11.51
C LEU A 168 -10.52 -3.45 -12.98
N PHE A 169 -9.67 -2.78 -13.77
CA PHE A 169 -9.51 -2.96 -15.20
C PHE A 169 -8.05 -3.23 -15.60
N PRO A 170 -7.43 -4.32 -15.12
CA PRO A 170 -6.02 -4.60 -15.37
C PRO A 170 -5.71 -4.84 -16.86
N GLU A 171 -6.67 -5.40 -17.60
CA GLU A 171 -6.51 -5.77 -19.02
C GLU A 171 -7.02 -4.70 -20.00
N LYS A 172 -7.96 -3.83 -19.59
CA LYS A 172 -8.55 -2.79 -20.46
C LYS A 172 -7.62 -1.57 -20.67
N ARG A 173 -6.33 -1.89 -20.90
CA ARG A 173 -5.33 -1.14 -21.69
C ARG A 173 -4.40 -0.23 -20.87
N ALA A 174 -3.22 -0.78 -20.60
CA ALA A 174 -2.00 -0.02 -20.28
C ALA A 174 -1.75 1.17 -21.25
N SER A 175 -2.25 1.11 -22.49
CA SER A 175 -2.17 2.20 -23.47
C SER A 175 -3.23 3.29 -23.31
N GLU A 176 -4.40 3.01 -22.71
CA GLU A 176 -5.40 4.05 -22.39
C GLU A 176 -5.06 4.72 -21.07
N MET A 177 -4.46 3.96 -20.15
CA MET A 177 -3.76 4.50 -18.99
C MET A 177 -2.45 5.22 -19.33
N ALA A 178 -2.11 5.48 -20.60
CA ALA A 178 -0.91 6.24 -20.99
C ALA A 178 -0.87 7.64 -20.36
N PHE A 179 -2.01 8.19 -19.93
CA PHE A 179 -2.07 9.42 -19.12
C PHE A 179 -1.40 9.28 -17.74
N ILE A 180 -1.28 8.05 -17.21
CA ILE A 180 -0.55 7.76 -15.98
C ILE A 180 0.93 8.01 -16.25
N ASP A 181 1.49 7.57 -17.37
CA ASP A 181 2.93 7.69 -17.63
C ASP A 181 3.45 9.13 -17.65
N GLU A 182 2.63 10.10 -18.08
CA GLU A 182 2.96 11.54 -18.09
C GLU A 182 2.67 12.26 -16.75
N GLY A 183 1.86 11.66 -15.87
CA GLY A 183 1.36 12.32 -14.65
C GLY A 183 2.30 12.26 -13.44
N PHE A 184 3.38 11.48 -13.50
CA PHE A 184 4.20 11.18 -12.32
C PHE A 184 4.80 12.41 -11.63
N GLU A 185 5.42 13.32 -12.38
CA GLU A 185 6.10 14.49 -11.81
C GLU A 185 5.11 15.41 -11.08
N GLU A 186 3.93 15.62 -11.68
CA GLU A 186 2.83 16.37 -11.06
C GLU A 186 2.33 15.65 -9.80
N ALA A 187 2.23 14.31 -9.85
CA ALA A 187 1.81 13.51 -8.71
C ALA A 187 2.76 13.59 -7.53
N VAL A 188 4.07 13.48 -7.79
CA VAL A 188 5.10 13.61 -6.76
C VAL A 188 5.09 15.03 -6.18
N LYS A 189 4.95 16.05 -7.03
CA LYS A 189 4.88 17.44 -6.57
C LYS A 189 3.66 17.68 -5.65
N GLU A 190 2.48 17.23 -6.04
CA GLU A 190 1.28 17.38 -5.19
C GLU A 190 1.35 16.51 -3.93
N THR A 191 1.90 15.32 -4.03
CA THR A 191 2.19 14.48 -2.86
C THR A 191 3.13 15.22 -1.90
N GLN A 192 4.20 15.84 -2.39
CA GLN A 192 5.14 16.63 -1.59
C GLN A 192 4.45 17.83 -0.92
N ASN A 193 3.49 18.49 -1.59
CA ASN A 193 2.73 19.59 -0.99
C ASN A 193 1.98 19.13 0.28
N TYR A 194 1.43 17.91 0.31
CA TYR A 194 0.81 17.38 1.53
C TYR A 194 1.83 17.14 2.65
N LEU A 195 3.03 16.68 2.29
CA LEU A 195 4.13 16.49 3.26
C LEU A 195 4.56 17.81 3.89
N ASP A 196 4.76 18.84 3.07
CA ASP A 196 5.21 20.17 3.49
C ASP A 196 4.17 20.84 4.40
N ASN A 197 2.88 20.62 4.12
CA ASN A 197 1.77 21.11 4.93
C ASN A 197 1.43 20.22 6.14
N ARG A 198 2.20 19.15 6.40
CA ARG A 198 1.98 18.19 7.49
C ARG A 198 0.63 17.45 7.42
N ALA A 199 0.04 17.37 6.22
CA ALA A 199 -1.15 16.57 5.94
C ALA A 199 -0.75 15.11 5.72
N TYR A 200 -0.29 14.43 6.78
CA TYR A 200 0.36 13.12 6.64
C TYR A 200 -0.55 12.03 6.12
N LEU A 201 -1.85 12.03 6.47
CA LEU A 201 -2.80 11.04 5.95
C LEU A 201 -2.96 11.18 4.43
N ASP A 202 -3.17 12.40 3.94
CA ASP A 202 -3.28 12.67 2.50
C ASP A 202 -1.98 12.36 1.76
N TYR A 203 -0.83 12.68 2.38
CA TYR A 203 0.48 12.30 1.87
C TYR A 203 0.60 10.77 1.73
N VAL A 204 0.26 10.00 2.76
CA VAL A 204 0.36 8.54 2.77
C VAL A 204 -0.51 7.93 1.66
N ASP A 205 -1.76 8.37 1.54
CA ASP A 205 -2.68 7.92 0.48
C ASP A 205 -2.09 8.18 -0.92
N CYS A 206 -1.60 9.40 -1.17
CA CYS A 206 -1.05 9.78 -2.46
C CYS A 206 0.27 9.03 -2.76
N ALA A 207 1.17 8.91 -1.78
CA ALA A 207 2.43 8.21 -1.93
C ALA A 207 2.22 6.72 -2.25
N ILE A 208 1.27 6.06 -1.59
CA ILE A 208 0.91 4.67 -1.90
C ILE A 208 0.39 4.54 -3.33
N ALA A 209 -0.53 5.42 -3.73
CA ALA A 209 -1.06 5.43 -5.09
C ALA A 209 0.06 5.64 -6.12
N CYS A 210 0.98 6.57 -5.87
CA CYS A 210 2.13 6.79 -6.74
C CYS A 210 3.03 5.54 -6.86
N LYS A 211 3.34 4.85 -5.75
CA LYS A 211 4.14 3.61 -5.77
C LYS A 211 3.44 2.49 -6.56
N PHE A 212 2.12 2.43 -6.49
CA PHE A 212 1.34 1.42 -7.21
C PHE A 212 1.19 1.73 -8.70
N LEU A 213 0.98 3.00 -9.04
CA LEU A 213 0.77 3.44 -10.43
C LEU A 213 2.07 3.42 -11.22
N TRP A 214 3.18 3.88 -10.62
CA TRP A 214 4.52 3.93 -11.20
C TRP A 214 5.54 3.09 -10.42
N PRO A 215 5.43 1.75 -10.45
CA PRO A 215 6.28 0.86 -9.65
C PRO A 215 7.78 1.03 -9.93
N ASP A 216 8.16 1.35 -11.17
CA ASP A 216 9.57 1.55 -11.56
C ASP A 216 10.16 2.87 -11.03
N LYS A 217 9.32 3.80 -10.59
CA LYS A 217 9.71 5.10 -10.00
C LYS A 217 9.41 5.18 -8.50
N ALA A 218 9.09 4.05 -7.87
CA ALA A 218 8.66 3.99 -6.48
C ALA A 218 9.71 4.58 -5.50
N ASP A 219 10.99 4.48 -5.83
CA ASP A 219 12.11 5.01 -5.03
C ASP A 219 12.27 6.54 -5.15
N GLU A 220 11.60 7.19 -6.11
CA GLU A 220 11.62 8.64 -6.28
C GLU A 220 10.61 9.37 -5.37
N ILE A 221 9.74 8.63 -4.66
CA ILE A 221 8.72 9.19 -3.77
C ILE A 221 9.32 9.46 -2.39
N PRO A 222 9.43 10.73 -1.94
CA PRO A 222 10.25 11.11 -0.80
C PRO A 222 9.59 10.85 0.56
N ILE A 223 9.95 9.75 1.24
CA ILE A 223 9.45 9.44 2.59
C ILE A 223 10.50 9.86 3.64
N ASN A 224 10.14 10.81 4.51
CA ASN A 224 11.02 11.28 5.59
C ASN A 224 10.65 10.67 6.96
N ASP A 225 11.52 10.88 7.96
CA ASP A 225 11.36 10.34 9.31
C ASP A 225 10.05 10.75 9.99
N LYS A 226 9.50 11.94 9.68
CA LYS A 226 8.25 12.40 10.29
C LYS A 226 7.06 11.57 9.82
N VAL A 227 7.06 11.14 8.56
CA VAL A 227 6.04 10.21 8.04
C VAL A 227 6.13 8.87 8.76
N TRP A 228 7.35 8.35 8.97
CA TRP A 228 7.53 7.10 9.71
C TRP A 228 7.10 7.20 11.18
N VAL A 229 7.37 8.32 11.84
CA VAL A 229 6.87 8.60 13.20
C VAL A 229 5.34 8.66 13.20
N TYR A 230 4.72 9.33 12.23
CA TYR A 230 3.26 9.39 12.09
C TYR A 230 2.65 7.98 11.95
N LEU A 231 3.14 7.17 11.02
CA LEU A 231 2.63 5.81 10.78
C LEU A 231 2.74 4.91 12.01
N ARG A 232 3.86 4.98 12.75
CA ARG A 232 4.01 4.23 14.01
C ARG A 232 3.01 4.68 15.06
N ASN A 233 2.80 5.99 15.20
CA ASN A 233 1.83 6.51 16.16
C ASN A 233 0.41 6.05 15.82
N GLU A 234 0.03 6.07 14.53
CA GLU A 234 -1.28 5.56 14.08
C GLU A 234 -1.44 4.07 14.40
N LEU A 235 -0.40 3.26 14.15
CA LEU A 235 -0.39 1.83 14.47
C LEU A 235 -0.57 1.57 15.97
N GLU A 236 0.24 2.21 16.81
CA GLU A 236 0.19 2.02 18.26
C GLU A 236 -1.10 2.57 18.87
N GLN A 237 -1.59 3.71 18.37
CA GLN A 237 -2.85 4.29 18.80
C GLN A 237 -4.02 3.36 18.46
N ALA A 238 -4.09 2.85 17.21
CA ALA A 238 -5.14 1.93 16.80
C ALA A 238 -5.12 0.63 17.63
N ARG A 239 -3.92 0.10 17.94
CA ARG A 239 -3.75 -1.06 18.81
C ARG A 239 -4.23 -0.76 20.24
N SER A 240 -3.85 0.39 20.81
CA SER A 240 -4.24 0.81 22.16
C SER A 240 -5.76 0.99 22.28
N ASP A 241 -6.37 1.62 21.28
CA ASP A 241 -7.81 1.91 21.25
C ASP A 241 -8.67 0.69 20.87
N ARG A 242 -8.03 -0.44 20.53
CA ARG A 242 -8.70 -1.64 19.99
C ARG A 242 -9.50 -1.33 18.72
N ASN A 243 -9.08 -0.32 17.96
CA ASN A 243 -9.64 0.01 16.66
C ASN A 243 -8.98 -0.88 15.59
N TRP A 244 -9.42 -2.12 15.49
CA TRP A 244 -8.77 -3.12 14.63
C TRP A 244 -8.97 -2.87 13.13
N GLU A 245 -10.03 -2.16 12.74
CA GLU A 245 -10.20 -1.65 11.37
C GLU A 245 -9.15 -0.59 11.03
N GLY A 246 -8.99 0.39 11.92
CA GLY A 246 -7.94 1.41 11.81
C GLY A 246 -6.55 0.81 11.84
N PHE A 247 -6.33 -0.20 12.69
CA PHE A 247 -5.06 -0.93 12.79
C PHE A 247 -4.74 -1.64 11.47
N ALA A 248 -5.68 -2.41 10.91
CA ALA A 248 -5.49 -3.07 9.61
C ALA A 248 -5.17 -2.07 8.49
N GLY A 249 -5.85 -0.91 8.49
CA GLY A 249 -5.56 0.19 7.58
C GLY A 249 -4.14 0.76 7.75
N ALA A 250 -3.75 1.09 8.98
CA ALA A 250 -2.43 1.62 9.30
C ALA A 250 -1.31 0.61 8.96
N VAL A 251 -1.53 -0.67 9.23
CA VAL A 251 -0.59 -1.75 8.85
C VAL A 251 -0.45 -1.84 7.34
N SER A 252 -1.58 -1.90 6.61
CA SER A 252 -1.56 -1.93 5.14
C SER A 252 -0.83 -0.71 4.56
N ASN A 253 -1.07 0.48 5.10
CA ASN A 253 -0.43 1.71 4.64
C ASN A 253 1.08 1.68 4.89
N THR A 254 1.49 1.26 6.08
CA THR A 254 2.90 1.17 6.45
C THR A 254 3.63 0.12 5.63
N LEU A 255 2.99 -1.03 5.38
CA LEU A 255 3.50 -2.09 4.50
C LEU A 255 3.71 -1.58 3.07
N PHE A 256 2.72 -0.89 2.50
CA PHE A 256 2.77 -0.44 1.11
C PHE A 256 3.80 0.68 0.91
N LEU A 257 3.95 1.58 1.88
CA LEU A 257 5.03 2.57 1.86
C LEU A 257 6.41 1.94 2.05
N SER A 258 6.49 0.86 2.83
CA SER A 258 7.70 0.04 3.01
C SER A 258 7.96 -0.92 1.85
N ALA A 259 7.06 -1.04 0.88
CA ALA A 259 7.27 -1.92 -0.27
C ALA A 259 8.37 -1.37 -1.16
N LYS A 260 9.20 -2.25 -1.72
CA LYS A 260 10.02 -1.93 -2.88
C LYS A 260 9.14 -1.84 -4.13
N ARG A 261 8.22 -2.79 -4.29
CA ARG A 261 7.28 -2.83 -5.43
C ARG A 261 5.92 -3.36 -4.99
N ILE A 262 4.85 -2.81 -5.57
CA ILE A 262 3.49 -3.32 -5.42
C ILE A 262 3.00 -3.71 -6.82
N THR A 263 2.60 -4.97 -6.99
CA THR A 263 2.17 -5.52 -8.28
C THR A 263 0.77 -6.11 -8.14
N LEU A 264 -0.08 -5.88 -9.13
CA LEU A 264 -1.38 -6.55 -9.21
C LEU A 264 -1.22 -7.88 -9.97
N THR A 265 -1.80 -8.94 -9.42
CA THR A 265 -1.79 -10.30 -9.96
C THR A 265 -3.20 -10.89 -9.92
N ASP A 266 -3.39 -12.06 -10.53
CA ASP A 266 -4.65 -12.81 -10.48
C ASP A 266 -5.05 -13.23 -9.06
N GLN A 267 -4.12 -13.20 -8.10
CA GLN A 267 -4.35 -13.52 -6.69
C GLN A 267 -4.50 -12.26 -5.82
N GLY A 268 -4.61 -11.09 -6.45
CA GLY A 268 -4.67 -9.80 -5.78
C GLY A 268 -3.33 -9.07 -5.78
N LEU A 269 -3.05 -8.28 -4.75
CA LEU A 269 -1.85 -7.47 -4.67
C LEU A 269 -0.68 -8.27 -4.08
N GLU A 270 0.44 -8.30 -4.80
CA GLU A 270 1.71 -8.80 -4.31
C GLU A 270 2.63 -7.64 -3.92
N VAL A 271 3.21 -7.74 -2.72
CA VAL A 271 4.11 -6.75 -2.16
C VAL A 271 5.53 -7.34 -2.10
N GLU A 272 6.45 -6.76 -2.87
CA GLU A 272 7.87 -7.07 -2.78
C GLU A 272 8.48 -6.16 -1.73
N MET A 273 8.94 -6.74 -0.62
CA MET A 273 9.69 -6.01 0.41
C MET A 273 11.17 -5.89 0.00
N PRO A 274 11.84 -4.79 0.33
CA PRO A 274 13.26 -4.67 0.08
C PRO A 274 14.03 -5.68 0.91
N GLN A 275 15.02 -6.31 0.28
CA GLN A 275 15.92 -7.23 0.96
C GLN A 275 16.72 -6.44 2.00
N ILE A 276 16.55 -6.77 3.27
CA ILE A 276 17.46 -6.29 4.32
C ILE A 276 18.78 -7.03 4.09
N PRO A 277 19.90 -6.34 3.81
CA PRO A 277 21.19 -7.00 3.74
C PRO A 277 21.40 -7.71 5.07
N THR A 278 21.49 -9.03 5.04
CA THR A 278 21.82 -9.79 6.24
C THR A 278 23.20 -9.30 6.68
N PRO A 279 23.45 -8.98 7.96
CA PRO A 279 24.74 -8.43 8.43
C PRO A 279 25.99 -9.29 8.14
N LEU A 280 25.84 -10.43 7.48
CA LEU A 280 26.89 -11.41 7.18
C LEU A 280 27.32 -11.46 5.69
N GLU A 281 26.71 -10.67 4.79
CA GLU A 281 27.20 -10.52 3.40
C GLU A 281 28.20 -9.36 3.23
N GLY A 282 28.78 -8.88 4.33
CA GLY A 282 30.05 -8.18 4.25
C GLY A 282 31.08 -9.15 3.70
N LYS A 283 31.43 -9.02 2.41
CA LYS A 283 32.64 -9.61 1.82
C LYS A 283 33.75 -9.44 2.85
N ILE A 284 34.17 -10.53 3.49
CA ILE A 284 35.37 -10.54 4.32
C ILE A 284 36.46 -9.99 3.40
N PRO A 285 37.07 -8.82 3.72
CA PRO A 285 38.14 -8.30 2.89
C PRO A 285 39.20 -9.40 2.79
N ASP A 286 39.63 -9.73 1.59
CA ASP A 286 40.69 -10.70 1.37
C ASP A 286 41.91 -10.25 2.17
N LEU A 287 42.11 -10.82 3.35
CA LEU A 287 43.24 -10.47 4.20
C LEU A 287 44.48 -10.95 3.45
N PRO A 288 45.45 -10.05 3.17
CA PRO A 288 46.64 -10.44 2.43
C PRO A 288 47.34 -11.56 3.20
N ARG A 289 47.41 -12.74 2.58
CA ARG A 289 48.16 -13.90 3.10
C ARG A 289 49.56 -13.41 3.48
N THR A 290 49.88 -13.47 4.76
CA THR A 290 51.16 -13.07 5.32
C THR A 290 52.29 -13.76 4.55
N LYS A 291 53.12 -12.97 3.86
CA LYS A 291 54.40 -13.47 3.35
C LYS A 291 55.23 -13.91 4.56
N LYS A 292 55.59 -15.20 4.59
CA LYS A 292 56.61 -15.72 5.50
C LYS A 292 57.88 -14.88 5.34
N TYR A 293 58.35 -14.26 6.42
CA TYR A 293 59.70 -13.73 6.48
C TYR A 293 60.66 -14.91 6.42
N GLY A 294 61.44 -14.98 5.33
CA GLY A 294 62.56 -15.91 5.22
C GLY A 294 63.62 -15.57 6.27
N ARG A 295 64.22 -16.62 6.84
CA ARG A 295 65.48 -16.53 7.57
C ARG A 295 66.63 -16.30 6.60
#